data_AF-A0A3M1CMG6-F1
#
_entry.id   AF-A0A3M1CMG6-F1
#
_cell.length_a   1.000
_cell.length_b   1.000
_cell.length_c   1.000
_cell.angle_alpha   90.00
_cell.angle_beta   90.00
_cell.angle_gamma   90.00
#
_symmetry.space_group_name_H-M   'P 1'
#
loop_
_entity.id
_entity.type
_entity.pdbx_description
1 polymer ?
#
loop_
_entity_poly.entity_id
_entity_poly.type
_entity_poly.pdbx_seq_one_letter_code
_entity_poly.pdbx_strand_id
1 'polypeptide(L)'
;AEDLFVDGVIHPDRIDLVARMSADFYCHASGDAVFIVRKPVGHTGIGYDRLPDFVKQSHLLSANNIAQLANCEHMPTEQELKQFVAALEAPLEQKKTFDDYEQAGDYRGMFALAIASFDGNDARAEEYFERTARAALAVDDTTTAWFALMYPRQQKA
;
A
#
# COMPACT_ATOMS: atom_id res chain seq x y z
N ALA A 1 15.76 -41.43 -15.02
CA ALA A 1 15.86 -40.07 -14.44
C ALA A 1 15.18 -39.00 -15.30
N GLU A 2 14.99 -39.23 -16.61
CA GLU A 2 14.34 -38.29 -17.55
C GLU A 2 12.81 -38.17 -17.38
N ASP A 3 12.18 -39.06 -16.61
CA ASP A 3 10.72 -39.12 -16.45
C ASP A 3 10.13 -38.02 -15.56
N LEU A 4 10.96 -37.21 -14.88
CA LEU A 4 10.49 -36.15 -13.98
C LEU A 4 10.16 -34.82 -14.69
N PHE A 5 10.73 -34.60 -15.88
CA PHE A 5 10.64 -33.33 -16.56
C PHE A 5 9.49 -33.32 -17.57
N VAL A 6 8.71 -32.24 -17.55
CA VAL A 6 7.73 -31.90 -18.59
C VAL A 6 8.05 -30.49 -19.04
N ASP A 7 8.24 -30.27 -20.34
CA ASP A 7 8.60 -28.97 -20.94
C ASP A 7 9.81 -28.27 -20.29
N GLY A 8 10.81 -29.06 -19.86
CA GLY A 8 12.04 -28.54 -19.26
C GLY A 8 11.91 -28.13 -17.79
N VAL A 9 10.76 -28.35 -17.14
CA VAL A 9 10.56 -28.13 -15.71
C VAL A 9 10.19 -29.43 -15.00
N ILE A 10 10.49 -29.52 -13.70
CA ILE A 10 10.07 -30.67 -12.88
C ILE A 10 8.56 -30.60 -12.72
N HIS A 11 7.86 -31.64 -13.16
CA HIS A 11 6.41 -31.69 -13.05
C HIS A 11 6.01 -32.18 -11.65
N PRO A 12 5.20 -31.44 -10.89
CA PRO A 12 4.87 -31.77 -9.50
C PRO A 12 4.20 -33.15 -9.36
N ASP A 13 3.38 -33.57 -10.34
CA ASP A 13 2.76 -34.91 -10.29
C ASP A 13 3.70 -36.08 -10.57
N ARG A 14 4.95 -35.81 -10.97
CA ARG A 14 5.93 -36.86 -11.30
C ARG A 14 6.93 -37.12 -10.17
N ILE A 15 6.82 -36.39 -9.07
CA ILE A 15 7.67 -36.53 -7.89
C ILE A 15 6.80 -36.51 -6.63
N ASP A 16 7.16 -37.31 -5.63
CA ASP A 16 6.47 -37.30 -4.33
C ASP A 16 6.93 -36.09 -3.51
N LEU A 17 6.16 -35.01 -3.58
CA LEU A 17 6.41 -33.77 -2.85
C LEU A 17 5.62 -33.77 -1.54
N VAL A 18 6.30 -33.43 -0.45
CA VAL A 18 5.70 -33.31 0.88
C VAL A 18 5.80 -31.86 1.35
N ALA A 19 4.69 -31.29 1.82
CA ALA A 19 4.67 -29.98 2.44
C ALA A 19 4.61 -30.09 3.97
N ARG A 20 5.34 -29.20 4.65
CA ARG A 20 5.28 -29.06 6.10
C ARG A 20 4.07 -28.22 6.48
N MET A 21 3.22 -28.78 7.34
CA MET A 21 2.20 -28.04 8.05
C MET A 21 2.70 -27.78 9.48
N SER A 22 2.08 -26.85 10.20
CA SER A 22 2.50 -26.51 11.58
C SER A 22 2.59 -27.74 12.51
N ALA A 23 3.29 -27.62 13.64
CA ALA A 23 3.53 -28.71 14.60
C ALA A 23 4.08 -29.97 13.91
N ASP A 24 3.51 -31.16 14.12
CA ASP A 24 3.95 -32.41 13.48
C ASP A 24 3.17 -32.77 12.20
N PHE A 25 2.37 -31.84 11.67
CA PHE A 25 1.54 -32.12 10.51
C PHE A 25 2.33 -32.02 9.20
N TYR A 26 2.02 -32.91 8.26
CA TYR A 26 2.57 -32.93 6.91
C TYR A 26 1.46 -33.30 5.93
N CYS A 27 1.59 -32.87 4.67
CA CYS A 27 0.72 -33.31 3.60
C CYS A 27 1.52 -33.69 2.35
N HIS A 28 1.02 -34.67 1.60
CA HIS A 28 1.49 -34.93 0.24
C HIS A 28 0.86 -33.90 -0.69
N ALA A 29 1.69 -33.22 -1.47
CA ALA A 29 1.25 -32.24 -2.46
C ALA A 29 0.79 -32.97 -3.73
N SER A 30 -0.50 -33.23 -3.83
CA SER A 30 -1.10 -33.95 -4.97
C SER A 30 -2.48 -33.42 -5.33
N GLY A 31 -2.90 -33.59 -6.59
CA GLY A 31 -4.25 -33.25 -7.05
C GLY A 31 -4.55 -31.76 -6.87
N ASP A 32 -5.73 -31.44 -6.32
CA ASP A 32 -6.19 -30.04 -6.13
C ASP A 32 -5.30 -29.21 -5.19
N ALA A 33 -4.40 -29.84 -4.43
CA ALA A 33 -3.41 -29.14 -3.61
C ALA A 33 -2.28 -28.49 -4.44
N VAL A 34 -2.11 -28.91 -5.70
CA VAL A 34 -1.11 -28.40 -6.63
C VAL A 34 -1.81 -27.50 -7.65
N PHE A 35 -1.52 -26.21 -7.62
CA PHE A 35 -2.10 -25.25 -8.55
C PHE A 35 -1.07 -24.26 -9.05
N ILE A 36 -1.30 -23.75 -10.26
CA ILE A 36 -0.41 -22.78 -10.90
C ILE A 36 -0.87 -21.39 -10.51
N VAL A 37 -0.02 -20.68 -9.78
CA VAL A 37 -0.13 -19.23 -9.61
C VAL A 37 0.86 -18.59 -10.58
N ARG A 38 0.40 -17.63 -11.40
CA ARG A 38 1.33 -16.84 -12.21
C ARG A 38 2.31 -16.15 -11.27
N LYS A 39 3.62 -16.28 -11.55
CA LYS A 39 4.61 -15.44 -10.86
C LYS A 39 4.14 -13.99 -10.99
N PRO A 40 4.09 -13.20 -9.89
CA PRO A 40 3.78 -11.79 -10.01
C PRO A 40 4.74 -11.21 -11.05
N VAL A 41 4.18 -10.74 -12.15
CA VAL A 41 4.96 -10.28 -13.28
C VAL A 41 5.69 -9.01 -12.81
N GLY A 42 6.99 -9.12 -12.58
CA GLY A 42 7.98 -8.21 -13.14
C GLY A 42 8.22 -6.84 -12.50
N HIS A 43 7.51 -6.43 -11.46
CA HIS A 43 7.78 -5.13 -10.85
C HIS A 43 8.48 -5.30 -9.51
N THR A 44 9.75 -4.90 -9.45
CA THR A 44 10.44 -4.76 -8.17
C THR A 44 9.85 -3.54 -7.49
N GLY A 45 8.91 -3.75 -6.57
CA GLY A 45 8.44 -2.68 -5.69
C GLY A 45 9.61 -2.01 -4.97
N ILE A 46 9.38 -0.81 -4.42
CA ILE A 46 10.35 -0.09 -3.60
C ILE A 46 10.96 -1.03 -2.55
N GLY A 47 10.15 -1.87 -1.93
CA GLY A 47 10.58 -2.78 -0.87
C GLY A 47 10.73 -2.05 0.45
N TYR A 48 10.58 -2.79 1.56
CA TYR A 48 10.54 -2.22 2.90
C TYR A 48 11.79 -1.40 3.24
N ASP A 49 12.98 -1.89 2.87
CA ASP A 49 14.25 -1.25 3.22
C ASP A 49 14.43 0.14 2.59
N ARG A 50 13.85 0.35 1.40
CA ARG A 50 13.91 1.63 0.69
C ARG A 50 12.78 2.59 1.05
N LEU A 51 11.88 2.19 1.96
CA LEU A 51 10.84 3.10 2.44
C LEU A 51 11.44 4.20 3.33
N PRO A 52 10.93 5.44 3.21
CA PRO A 52 11.32 6.52 4.11
C PRO A 52 11.00 6.20 5.58
N ASP A 53 11.83 6.71 6.49
CA ASP A 53 11.66 6.46 7.93
C ASP A 53 10.31 6.93 8.45
N PHE A 54 9.78 8.01 7.90
CA PHE A 54 8.47 8.52 8.29
C PHE A 54 7.30 7.57 7.97
N VAL A 55 7.45 6.70 6.97
CA VAL A 55 6.45 5.66 6.67
C VAL A 55 6.62 4.49 7.65
N LYS A 56 7.88 4.07 7.86
CA LYS A 56 8.21 2.94 8.74
C LYS A 56 7.91 3.20 10.21
N GLN A 57 8.03 4.46 10.64
CA GLN A 57 7.83 4.90 12.03
C GLN A 57 6.40 5.41 12.31
N SER A 58 5.51 5.38 11.31
CA SER A 58 4.11 5.79 11.51
C SER A 58 3.43 4.90 12.55
N HIS A 59 2.72 5.52 13.49
CA HIS A 59 1.90 4.83 14.49
C HIS A 59 0.48 4.50 13.98
N LEU A 60 0.08 5.06 12.84
CA LEU A 60 -1.25 4.90 12.27
C LEU A 60 -1.31 3.90 11.11
N LEU A 61 -0.19 3.67 10.43
CA LEU A 61 -0.11 2.68 9.35
C LEU A 61 0.09 1.27 9.92
N SER A 62 -0.74 0.33 9.45
CA SER A 62 -0.56 -1.09 9.78
C SER A 62 0.62 -1.70 9.00
N ALA A 63 1.10 -2.87 9.42
CA ALA A 63 2.10 -3.61 8.65
C ALA A 63 1.63 -3.91 7.20
N ASN A 64 0.33 -4.14 7.00
CA ASN A 64 -0.24 -4.33 5.67
C ASN A 64 -0.18 -3.05 4.83
N ASN A 65 -0.49 -1.90 5.43
CA ASN A 65 -0.40 -0.60 4.76
C ASN A 65 1.03 -0.32 4.29
N ILE A 66 2.01 -0.60 5.16
CA ILE A 66 3.43 -0.44 4.84
C ILE A 66 3.83 -1.41 3.71
N ALA A 67 3.34 -2.65 3.73
CA ALA A 67 3.59 -3.61 2.66
C ALA A 67 2.99 -3.17 1.31
N GLN A 68 1.78 -2.60 1.32
CA GLN A 68 1.15 -2.03 0.12
C GLN A 68 2.01 -0.90 -0.46
N LEU A 69 2.48 0.04 0.38
CA LEU A 69 3.37 1.12 -0.06
C LEU A 69 4.73 0.61 -0.55
N ALA A 70 5.29 -0.41 0.10
CA ALA A 70 6.53 -1.06 -0.34
C ALA A 70 6.37 -1.78 -1.69
N ASN A 71 5.16 -2.21 -2.03
CA ASN A 71 4.88 -2.91 -3.28
C ASN A 71 4.70 -1.95 -4.47
N CYS A 72 4.57 -0.63 -4.24
CA CYS A 72 4.60 0.37 -5.30
C CYS A 72 5.94 0.34 -6.05
N GLU A 73 5.96 0.58 -7.35
CA GLU A 73 7.20 0.55 -8.14
C GLU A 73 8.15 1.70 -7.80
N HIS A 74 7.58 2.89 -7.60
CA HIS A 74 8.31 4.13 -7.37
C HIS A 74 7.55 4.99 -6.37
N MET A 75 8.29 5.76 -5.57
CA MET A 75 7.70 6.82 -4.76
C MET A 75 7.35 7.99 -5.69
N PRO A 76 6.17 8.63 -5.54
CA PRO A 76 5.83 9.78 -6.36
C PRO A 76 6.84 10.92 -6.21
N THR A 77 6.97 11.70 -7.27
CA THR A 77 7.83 12.87 -7.31
C THR A 77 7.11 14.11 -6.76
N GLU A 78 7.89 15.13 -6.40
CA GLU A 78 7.33 16.40 -5.94
C GLU A 78 6.48 17.10 -7.00
N GLN A 79 6.84 16.93 -8.27
CA GLN A 79 6.10 17.51 -9.39
C GLN A 79 4.72 16.85 -9.53
N GLU A 80 4.66 15.51 -9.42
CA GLU A 80 3.40 14.76 -9.45
C GLU A 80 2.51 15.14 -8.27
N LEU A 81 3.08 15.31 -7.07
CA LEU A 81 2.33 15.79 -5.91
C LEU A 81 1.71 17.16 -6.16
N LYS A 82 2.49 18.12 -6.67
CA LYS A 82 2.00 19.48 -6.97
C LYS A 82 0.88 19.46 -8.02
N GLN A 83 1.03 18.65 -9.06
CA GLN A 83 0.00 18.48 -10.09
C GLN A 83 -1.27 17.85 -9.50
N PHE A 84 -1.13 16.84 -8.66
CA PHE A 84 -2.25 16.18 -8.01
C PHE A 84 -3.03 17.13 -7.10
N VAL A 85 -2.32 17.92 -6.29
CA VAL A 85 -2.93 18.94 -5.43
C VAL A 85 -3.65 20.02 -6.25
N ALA A 86 -3.05 20.47 -7.35
CA ALA A 86 -3.68 21.45 -8.25
C ALA A 86 -4.93 20.90 -8.95
N ALA A 87 -4.94 19.60 -9.27
CA ALA A 87 -6.08 18.90 -9.86
C ALA A 87 -7.14 18.47 -8.83
N LEU A 88 -6.90 18.71 -7.54
CA LEU A 88 -7.80 18.31 -6.47
C LEU A 88 -9.01 19.27 -6.42
N GLU A 89 -9.96 19.08 -7.33
CA GLU A 89 -11.26 19.76 -7.31
C GLU A 89 -12.19 19.12 -6.27
N ALA A 90 -11.75 19.03 -5.01
CA ALA A 90 -12.63 18.56 -3.96
C ALA A 90 -13.60 19.70 -3.58
N PRO A 91 -14.92 19.53 -3.73
CA PRO A 91 -15.87 20.48 -3.18
C PRO A 91 -15.80 20.39 -1.65
N LEU A 92 -15.00 21.28 -1.05
CA LEU A 92 -15.01 21.49 0.38
C LEU A 92 -16.36 22.10 0.74
N GLU A 93 -17.25 21.28 1.27
CA GLU A 93 -18.53 21.77 1.79
C GLU A 93 -18.26 22.53 3.10
N GLN A 94 -18.70 23.78 3.17
CA GLN A 94 -18.35 24.74 4.23
C GLN A 94 -18.76 24.32 5.66
N LYS A 95 -19.47 23.21 5.84
CA LYS A 95 -19.94 22.70 7.14
C LYS A 95 -19.43 21.29 7.50
N LYS A 96 -18.72 20.60 6.60
CA LYS A 96 -18.22 19.25 6.89
C LYS A 96 -16.89 19.33 7.63
N THR A 97 -16.78 18.55 8.70
CA THR A 97 -15.55 18.34 9.47
C THR A 97 -14.77 17.16 8.89
N PHE A 98 -13.52 16.99 9.33
CA PHE A 98 -12.68 15.87 8.89
C PHE A 98 -13.34 14.50 9.17
N ASP A 99 -13.93 14.35 10.36
CA ASP A 99 -14.58 13.10 10.76
C ASP A 99 -15.82 12.80 9.92
N ASP A 100 -16.52 13.83 9.41
CA ASP A 100 -17.65 13.63 8.48
C ASP A 100 -17.19 13.01 7.15
N TYR A 101 -16.04 13.46 6.63
CA TYR A 101 -15.44 12.88 5.43
C TYR A 101 -14.90 11.47 5.69
N GLU A 102 -14.31 11.21 6.85
CA GLU A 102 -13.83 9.87 7.22
C GLU A 102 -14.99 8.87 7.33
N GLN A 103 -16.11 9.27 7.96
CA GLN A 103 -17.31 8.42 8.05
C GLN A 103 -17.94 8.17 6.68
N ALA A 104 -17.89 9.15 5.78
CA ALA A 104 -18.34 8.98 4.40
C ALA A 104 -17.39 8.12 3.54
N GLY A 105 -16.18 7.83 4.03
CA GLY A 105 -15.13 7.16 3.26
C GLY A 105 -14.54 8.01 2.13
N ASP A 106 -14.79 9.32 2.14
CA ASP A 106 -14.28 10.25 1.13
C ASP A 106 -12.88 10.75 1.52
N TYR A 107 -11.88 9.92 1.27
CA TYR A 107 -10.48 10.23 1.54
C TYR A 107 -9.94 11.39 0.67
N ARG A 108 -10.56 11.71 -0.47
CA ARG A 108 -10.15 12.87 -1.28
C ARG A 108 -10.59 14.16 -0.62
N GLY A 109 -11.80 14.20 -0.06
CA GLY A 109 -12.28 15.27 0.79
C GLY A 109 -11.46 15.42 2.07
N MET A 110 -11.11 14.30 2.73
CA MET A 110 -10.19 14.29 3.88
C MET A 110 -8.85 14.96 3.52
N PHE A 111 -8.27 14.59 2.37
CA PHE A 111 -7.00 15.16 1.92
C PHE A 111 -7.10 16.66 1.64
N ALA A 112 -8.15 17.08 0.93
CA ALA A 112 -8.39 18.49 0.62
C ALA A 112 -8.52 19.35 1.89
N LEU A 113 -9.28 18.85 2.87
CA LEU A 113 -9.48 19.55 4.14
C LEU A 113 -8.18 19.60 4.95
N ALA A 114 -7.41 18.51 4.96
CA ALA A 114 -6.11 18.45 5.61
C ALA A 114 -5.15 19.47 5.01
N ILE A 115 -5.09 19.59 3.68
CA ILE A 115 -4.30 20.63 2.98
C ILE A 115 -4.76 22.04 3.38
N ALA A 116 -6.07 22.30 3.33
CA ALA A 116 -6.63 23.62 3.61
C ALA A 116 -6.43 24.07 5.08
N SER A 117 -6.30 23.11 6.00
CA SER A 117 -6.11 23.37 7.44
C SER A 117 -4.65 23.30 7.88
N PHE A 118 -3.71 23.06 6.96
CA PHE A 118 -2.31 22.81 7.30
C PHE A 118 -1.48 24.10 7.29
N ASP A 119 -1.10 24.58 8.48
CA ASP A 119 -0.26 25.77 8.67
C ASP A 119 1.25 25.47 8.77
N GLY A 120 1.71 24.27 8.36
CA GLY A 120 3.12 23.90 8.36
C GLY A 120 3.68 23.35 9.69
N ASN A 121 3.05 23.64 10.84
CA ASN A 121 3.57 23.26 12.16
C ASN A 121 2.54 22.67 13.14
N ASP A 122 1.38 22.21 12.65
CA ASP A 122 0.37 21.54 13.50
C ASP A 122 0.59 20.03 13.50
N ALA A 123 0.97 19.46 14.65
CA ALA A 123 1.13 18.02 14.84
C ALA A 123 -0.18 17.24 14.60
N ARG A 124 -1.34 17.85 14.86
CA ARG A 124 -2.64 17.22 14.60
C ARG A 124 -2.93 17.10 13.10
N ALA A 125 -2.38 18.01 12.31
CA ALA A 125 -2.59 17.97 10.86
C ALA A 125 -1.78 16.83 10.21
N GLU A 126 -0.64 16.44 10.77
CA GLU A 126 0.09 15.22 10.34
C GLU A 126 -0.76 13.97 10.54
N GLU A 127 -1.50 13.90 11.65
CA GLU A 127 -2.43 12.81 11.93
C GLU A 127 -3.52 12.69 10.86
N TYR A 128 -4.06 13.83 10.39
CA TYR A 128 -5.08 13.86 9.34
C TYR A 128 -4.55 13.33 8.01
N PHE A 129 -3.30 13.65 7.64
CA PHE A 129 -2.67 13.11 6.45
C PHE A 129 -2.44 11.59 6.56
N GLU A 130 -2.02 11.09 7.71
CA GLU A 130 -1.82 9.65 7.92
C GLU A 130 -3.15 8.88 7.97
N ARG A 131 -4.20 9.44 8.59
CA ARG A 131 -5.57 8.88 8.55
C ARG A 131 -6.12 8.83 7.13
N THR A 132 -5.89 9.89 6.36
CA THR A 132 -6.24 9.97 4.93
C THR A 132 -5.51 8.88 4.14
N ALA A 133 -4.21 8.72 4.34
CA ALA A 133 -3.42 7.70 3.67
C ALA A 133 -3.92 6.29 4.00
N ARG A 134 -4.24 6.03 5.27
CA ARG A 134 -4.85 4.77 5.70
C ARG A 134 -6.18 4.51 5.01
N ALA A 135 -7.05 5.51 4.91
CA ALA A 135 -8.35 5.39 4.24
C ALA A 135 -8.19 5.09 2.74
N ALA A 136 -7.26 5.74 2.06
CA ALA A 136 -6.94 5.48 0.65
C ALA A 136 -6.38 4.05 0.43
N LEU A 137 -5.50 3.59 1.32
CA LEU A 137 -4.95 2.23 1.27
C LEU A 137 -5.99 1.12 1.51
N ALA A 138 -7.06 1.43 2.24
CA ALA A 138 -8.16 0.49 2.44
C ALA A 138 -8.94 0.17 1.15
N VAL A 139 -8.81 1.03 0.12
CA VAL A 139 -9.39 0.84 -1.22
C VAL A 139 -8.33 0.68 -2.30
N ASP A 140 -7.10 0.31 -1.91
CA ASP A 140 -5.93 0.10 -2.77
C ASP A 140 -5.50 1.36 -3.59
N ASP A 141 -5.92 2.56 -3.20
CA ASP A 141 -5.42 3.81 -3.79
C ASP A 141 -4.08 4.21 -3.15
N THR A 142 -3.02 3.56 -3.62
CA THR A 142 -1.64 3.83 -3.19
C THR A 142 -1.13 5.20 -3.62
N THR A 143 -1.66 5.75 -4.72
CA THR A 143 -1.26 7.06 -5.25
C THR A 143 -1.66 8.18 -4.30
N THR A 144 -2.94 8.23 -3.91
CA THR A 144 -3.43 9.23 -2.96
C THR A 144 -2.79 9.03 -1.59
N ALA A 145 -2.54 7.78 -1.19
CA ALA A 145 -1.86 7.49 0.07
C ALA A 145 -0.43 8.06 0.11
N TRP A 146 0.37 7.86 -0.95
CA TRP A 146 1.70 8.44 -1.04
C TRP A 146 1.65 9.97 -1.02
N PHE A 147 0.73 10.58 -1.77
CA PHE A 147 0.60 12.04 -1.79
C PHE A 147 0.21 12.61 -0.43
N ALA A 148 -0.73 11.97 0.27
CA ALA A 148 -1.11 12.36 1.62
C ALA A 148 0.07 12.31 2.59
N LEU A 149 0.88 11.24 2.54
CA LEU A 149 2.07 11.13 3.38
C LEU A 149 3.17 12.14 2.98
N MET A 150 3.37 12.43 1.70
CA MET A 150 4.45 13.32 1.27
C MET A 150 4.15 14.81 1.52
N TYR A 151 2.89 15.22 1.42
CA TYR A 151 2.49 16.64 1.48
C TYR A 151 3.01 17.42 2.70
N PRO A 152 2.75 17.00 3.97
CA PRO A 152 3.18 17.79 5.13
C PRO A 152 4.69 17.91 5.26
N ARG A 153 5.45 16.98 4.63
CA ARG A 153 6.90 16.90 4.74
C ARG A 153 7.61 17.84 3.76
N GLN A 154 7.00 18.13 2.60
CA GLN A 154 7.53 19.12 1.66
C GLN A 154 7.41 20.55 2.15
N GLN A 155 6.38 20.85 2.95
CA GLN A 155 6.13 22.20 3.44
C GLN A 155 6.99 22.56 4.66
N LYS A 156 7.66 21.56 5.27
CA LYS A 156 8.59 21.74 6.40
C LYS A 156 10.06 21.86 5.96
N ALA A 157 10.36 21.63 4.68
CA ALA A 157 11.70 21.72 4.09
C ALA A 157 11.95 23.13 3.52
#